data_AF-A0A8S1F4C9-F1
#
_entry.id   AF-A0A8S1F4C9-F1
#
_cell.length_a   1.000
_cell.length_b   1.000
_cell.length_c   1.000
_cell.angle_alpha   90.00
_cell.angle_beta   90.00
_cell.angle_gamma   90.00
#
_symmetry.space_group_name_H-M   'P 1'
#
loop_
_entity.id
_entity.type
_entity.pdbx_description
1 polymer ?
#
loop_
_entity_poly.entity_id
_entity_poly.type
_entity_poly.pdbx_seq_one_letter_code
_entity_poly.pdbx_strand_id
1 'polypeptide(L)'
;MSRLLEKAFESVILVEQFPRSQIDIFCEVLQGDGSNLAACVNATSLALADAGIPMKGIASAATCGIVDSKPIVDLTSREETDLLPRVTLATICGRDEVILVELQNRLHIDYLPIVMETAKSTCSDVYDCLAVVAQQHLKACQPIAA
;
A
#
# COMPACT_ATOMS: atom_id res chain seq x y z
N MET A 1 11.31 0.87 -7.13
CA MET A 1 10.06 1.58 -6.77
C MET A 1 9.10 1.67 -7.96
N SER A 2 9.39 2.42 -9.03
CA SER A 2 8.46 2.62 -10.16
C SER A 2 7.90 1.33 -10.76
N ARG A 3 8.78 0.37 -11.09
CA ARG A 3 8.37 -0.93 -11.65
C ARG A 3 7.55 -1.79 -10.69
N LEU A 4 7.73 -1.63 -9.38
CA LEU A 4 6.95 -2.37 -8.38
C LEU A 4 5.53 -1.83 -8.31
N LEU A 5 5.38 -0.50 -8.34
CA LEU A 5 4.09 0.18 -8.39
C LEU A 5 3.35 -0.17 -9.69
N GLU A 6 4.02 -0.09 -10.84
CA GLU A 6 3.44 -0.45 -12.13
C GLU A 6 2.87 -1.87 -12.12
N LYS A 7 3.68 -2.87 -11.72
CA LYS A 7 3.24 -4.26 -11.61
C LYS A 7 2.14 -4.47 -10.60
N ALA A 8 2.20 -3.77 -9.47
CA ALA A 8 1.18 -3.88 -8.43
C ALA A 8 -0.18 -3.41 -8.98
N PHE A 9 -0.23 -2.22 -9.58
CA PHE A 9 -1.46 -1.63 -10.07
C PHE A 9 -1.98 -2.23 -11.38
N GLU A 10 -1.12 -2.83 -12.21
CA GLU A 10 -1.55 -3.62 -13.37
C GLU A 10 -2.49 -4.77 -12.96
N SER A 11 -2.24 -5.38 -11.79
CA SER A 11 -3.09 -6.47 -11.26
C SER A 11 -4.38 -5.97 -10.58
N VAL A 12 -4.40 -4.72 -10.13
CA VAL A 12 -5.51 -4.11 -9.35
C VAL A 12 -6.50 -3.40 -10.27
N ILE A 13 -6.01 -2.71 -11.29
CA ILE A 13 -6.83 -1.95 -12.25
C ILE A 13 -7.50 -2.92 -13.23
N LEU A 14 -8.78 -2.66 -13.54
CA LEU A 14 -9.53 -3.45 -14.53
C LEU A 14 -9.22 -2.94 -15.95
N VAL A 15 -8.03 -3.25 -16.43
CA VAL A 15 -7.51 -2.80 -17.75
C VAL A 15 -8.43 -3.20 -18.91
N GLU A 16 -9.19 -4.29 -18.77
CA GLU A 16 -10.18 -4.75 -19.75
C GLU A 16 -11.25 -3.72 -20.08
N GLN A 17 -11.55 -2.79 -19.16
CA GLN A 17 -12.55 -1.74 -19.36
C GLN A 17 -12.02 -0.56 -20.18
N PHE A 18 -10.70 -0.48 -20.40
CA PHE A 18 -10.03 0.64 -21.07
C PHE A 18 -9.16 0.21 -22.25
N PRO A 19 -9.75 -0.38 -23.31
CA PRO A 19 -8.99 -0.77 -24.49
C PRO A 19 -8.37 0.47 -25.16
N ARG A 20 -7.07 0.40 -25.49
CA ARG A 20 -6.29 1.48 -26.15
C ARG A 20 -6.22 2.80 -25.36
N SER A 21 -6.43 2.74 -24.05
CA SER A 21 -6.22 3.90 -23.18
C SER A 21 -4.89 3.78 -22.45
N GLN A 22 -4.31 4.91 -22.07
CA GLN A 22 -3.11 4.99 -21.25
C GLN A 22 -3.49 5.60 -19.91
N ILE A 23 -3.11 4.95 -18.81
CA ILE A 23 -3.29 5.44 -17.45
C ILE A 23 -1.90 5.76 -16.93
N ASP A 24 -1.60 7.05 -16.79
CA ASP A 24 -0.32 7.52 -16.28
C ASP A 24 -0.44 7.85 -14.79
N ILE A 25 0.38 7.20 -13.97
CA ILE A 25 0.42 7.40 -12.52
C ILE A 25 1.72 8.13 -12.18
N PHE A 26 1.59 9.31 -11.58
CA PHE A 26 2.72 10.09 -11.09
C PHE A 26 2.70 10.10 -9.56
N CYS A 27 3.84 9.76 -8.96
CA CYS A 27 4.02 9.80 -7.50
C CYS A 27 5.27 10.59 -7.19
N GLU A 28 5.12 11.64 -6.40
CA GLU A 28 6.22 12.46 -5.90
C GLU A 28 6.24 12.40 -4.37
N VAL A 29 7.39 12.02 -3.82
CA VAL A 29 7.59 11.98 -2.37
C VAL A 29 8.09 13.34 -1.92
N LEU A 30 7.20 14.14 -1.32
CA LEU A 30 7.54 15.47 -0.82
C LEU A 30 8.49 15.40 0.39
N GLN A 31 8.24 14.43 1.28
CA GLN A 31 9.06 14.16 2.44
C GLN A 31 9.04 12.65 2.68
N GLY A 32 10.23 12.06 2.79
CA GLY A 32 10.37 10.64 3.09
C GLY A 32 10.87 10.47 4.52
N ASP A 33 10.09 9.78 5.36
CA ASP A 33 10.53 9.36 6.68
C ASP A 33 10.47 7.83 6.89
N GLY A 34 10.83 7.05 5.87
CA GLY A 34 10.72 5.59 5.87
C GLY A 34 9.40 5.10 5.28
N SER A 35 9.32 3.80 5.00
CA SER A 35 8.15 3.12 4.40
C SER A 35 7.61 3.81 3.12
N ASN A 36 8.49 4.46 2.36
CA ASN A 36 8.10 5.25 1.18
C ASN A 36 7.33 4.41 0.14
N LEU A 37 7.62 3.11 0.01
CA LEU A 37 6.89 2.23 -0.91
C LEU A 37 5.42 2.08 -0.51
N ALA A 38 5.17 1.81 0.77
CA ALA A 38 3.81 1.61 1.28
C ALA A 38 3.00 2.90 1.17
N ALA A 39 3.61 4.03 1.53
CA ALA A 39 3.00 5.36 1.38
C ALA A 39 2.61 5.64 -0.07
N CYS A 40 3.49 5.37 -1.04
CA CYS A 40 3.18 5.55 -2.46
C CYS A 40 2.05 4.65 -2.95
N VAL A 41 1.98 3.39 -2.50
CA VAL A 41 0.89 2.47 -2.88
C VAL A 41 -0.45 2.96 -2.32
N ASN A 42 -0.48 3.40 -1.07
CA ASN A 42 -1.69 3.93 -0.44
C ASN A 42 -2.17 5.21 -1.13
N ALA A 43 -1.25 6.13 -1.40
CA ALA A 43 -1.53 7.38 -2.12
C ALA A 43 -2.05 7.12 -3.55
N THR A 44 -1.41 6.19 -4.27
CA THR A 44 -1.85 5.81 -5.63
C THR A 44 -3.25 5.22 -5.62
N SER A 45 -3.55 4.36 -4.66
CA SER A 45 -4.88 3.73 -4.54
C SER A 45 -5.98 4.76 -4.29
N LEU A 46 -5.72 5.75 -3.45
CA LEU A 46 -6.65 6.86 -3.23
C LEU A 46 -6.77 7.75 -4.48
N ALA A 47 -5.67 8.06 -5.16
CA ALA A 47 -5.69 8.87 -6.38
C ALA A 47 -6.49 8.20 -7.51
N LEU A 48 -6.35 6.88 -7.68
CA LEU A 48 -7.13 6.11 -8.65
C LEU A 48 -8.62 6.05 -8.27
N ALA A 49 -8.93 5.96 -6.97
CA ALA A 49 -10.30 5.99 -6.49
C ALA A 49 -10.96 7.35 -6.72
N ASP A 50 -10.23 8.44 -6.49
CA ASP A 50 -10.68 9.82 -6.75
C ASP A 50 -10.87 10.08 -8.25
N ALA A 51 -9.97 9.58 -9.09
CA ALA A 51 -10.09 9.63 -10.55
C ALA A 51 -11.27 8.79 -11.10
N GLY A 52 -11.94 8.00 -10.27
CA GLY A 52 -13.06 7.16 -10.66
C GLY A 52 -12.65 5.98 -11.54
N ILE A 53 -11.40 5.53 -11.47
CA ILE A 53 -10.91 4.41 -12.25
C ILE A 53 -11.40 3.09 -11.62
N PRO A 54 -12.10 2.23 -12.38
CA PRO A 54 -12.55 0.93 -11.89
C PRO A 54 -11.36 0.02 -11.53
N MET A 55 -11.30 -0.30 -10.25
CA MET A 55 -10.32 -1.20 -9.64
C MET A 55 -11.03 -2.38 -8.96
N LYS A 56 -10.31 -3.48 -8.74
CA LYS A 56 -10.81 -4.62 -7.95
C LYS A 56 -11.12 -4.26 -6.50
N GLY A 57 -10.42 -3.26 -5.97
CA GLY A 57 -10.57 -2.73 -4.61
C GLY A 57 -9.46 -1.71 -4.31
N ILE A 58 -9.56 -1.04 -3.16
CA ILE A 58 -8.49 -0.15 -2.67
C ILE A 58 -7.34 -1.04 -2.16
N ALA A 59 -6.14 -0.83 -2.69
CA ALA A 59 -4.96 -1.49 -2.18
C ALA A 59 -4.43 -0.75 -0.94
N SER A 60 -4.08 -1.52 0.08
CA SER A 60 -3.45 -1.05 1.31
C SER A 60 -2.11 -1.73 1.46
N ALA A 61 -1.09 -0.96 1.80
CA ALA A 61 0.26 -1.44 2.02
C ALA A 61 0.81 -0.98 3.37
N ALA A 62 1.61 -1.85 3.97
CA ALA A 62 2.34 -1.60 5.20
C ALA A 62 3.73 -2.22 5.10
N THR A 63 4.71 -1.55 5.69
CA THR A 63 6.05 -2.12 5.91
C THR A 63 6.15 -2.60 7.34
N CYS A 64 6.72 -3.79 7.54
CA CYS A 64 7.05 -4.32 8.86
C CYS A 64 8.52 -4.70 8.90
N GLY A 65 9.15 -4.52 10.05
CA GLY A 65 10.50 -5.00 10.31
C GLY A 65 10.58 -5.83 11.58
N ILE A 66 11.78 -6.27 11.92
CA ILE A 66 12.03 -6.97 13.17
C ILE A 66 13.24 -6.39 13.88
N VAL A 67 13.06 -6.05 15.16
CA VAL A 67 14.10 -5.54 16.07
C VAL A 67 14.09 -6.41 17.31
N ASP A 68 15.26 -6.93 17.71
CA ASP A 68 15.41 -7.77 18.91
C ASP A 68 14.35 -8.89 19.02
N SER A 69 14.11 -9.60 17.92
CA SER A 69 13.11 -10.67 17.79
C SER A 69 11.64 -10.24 17.97
N LYS A 70 11.33 -8.94 17.92
CA LYS A 70 9.97 -8.40 17.96
C LYS A 70 9.60 -7.76 16.61
N PRO A 71 8.43 -8.10 16.03
CA PRO A 71 7.96 -7.43 14.84
C PRO A 71 7.57 -5.99 15.20
N ILE A 72 8.07 -5.05 14.40
CA ILE A 72 7.68 -3.64 14.44
C ILE A 72 7.00 -3.29 13.13
N VAL A 73 6.05 -2.36 13.23
CA VAL A 73 5.19 -1.96 12.13
C VAL A 73 5.52 -0.52 11.78
N ASP A 74 5.50 -0.21 10.49
CA ASP A 74 5.74 1.11 9.92
C ASP A 74 7.12 1.68 10.28
N LEU A 75 8.13 1.21 9.56
CA LEU A 75 9.52 1.58 9.81
C LEU A 75 9.79 3.04 9.45
N THR A 76 10.40 3.75 10.39
CA THR A 76 10.91 5.11 10.21
C THR A 76 12.27 5.10 9.49
N SER A 77 12.70 6.25 8.95
CA SER A 77 14.03 6.36 8.31
C SER A 77 15.18 5.94 9.21
N ARG A 78 15.04 6.18 10.52
CA ARG A 78 16.06 5.83 11.52
C ARG A 78 16.22 4.32 11.62
N GLU A 79 15.11 3.62 11.75
CA GLU A 79 15.07 2.16 11.82
C GLU A 79 15.53 1.53 10.49
N GLU A 80 15.19 2.15 9.37
CA GLU A 80 15.69 1.72 8.05
C GLU A 80 17.20 1.88 7.89
N THR A 81 17.80 2.89 8.53
CA THR A 81 19.24 3.15 8.50
C THR A 81 20.03 2.10 9.26
N ASP A 82 19.45 1.54 10.32
CA ASP A 82 20.05 0.49 11.15
C ASP A 82 20.10 -0.89 10.46
N LEU A 83 19.83 -0.93 9.14
CA LEU A 83 19.85 -2.13 8.29
C LEU A 83 18.93 -3.24 8.79
N LEU A 84 17.83 -2.86 9.45
CA LEU A 84 16.84 -3.81 9.89
C LEU A 84 16.21 -4.53 8.68
N PRO A 85 15.96 -5.84 8.80
CA PRO A 85 15.17 -6.56 7.81
C PRO A 85 13.75 -6.02 7.78
N ARG A 86 13.29 -5.70 6.57
CA ARG A 86 11.96 -5.15 6.33
C ARG A 86 11.23 -5.91 5.25
N VAL A 87 9.93 -6.08 5.44
CA VAL A 87 9.00 -6.63 4.47
C VAL A 87 7.93 -5.59 4.21
N THR A 88 7.81 -5.13 2.97
CA THR A 88 6.67 -4.34 2.52
C THR A 88 5.66 -5.26 1.85
N LEU A 89 4.44 -5.25 2.35
CA LEU A 89 3.33 -6.03 1.84
C LEU A 89 2.26 -5.07 1.31
N ALA A 90 1.70 -5.34 0.14
CA ALA A 90 0.51 -4.67 -0.37
C ALA A 90 -0.61 -5.69 -0.63
N THR A 91 -1.81 -5.38 -0.18
CA THR A 91 -2.98 -6.26 -0.22
C THR A 91 -4.21 -5.53 -0.72
N ILE A 92 -5.10 -6.26 -1.42
CA ILE A 92 -6.46 -5.78 -1.67
C ILE A 92 -7.31 -6.20 -0.46
N CYS A 93 -7.55 -5.25 0.44
CA CYS A 93 -8.38 -5.51 1.61
C CYS A 93 -9.83 -5.78 1.16
N GLY A 94 -10.33 -6.95 1.56
CA GLY A 94 -11.59 -7.54 1.09
C GLY A 94 -11.45 -8.95 0.49
N ARG A 95 -10.24 -9.34 0.02
CA ARG A 95 -9.98 -10.69 -0.54
C ARG A 95 -8.77 -11.43 0.07
N ASP A 96 -8.06 -10.83 1.02
CA ASP A 96 -6.76 -11.32 1.55
C ASP A 96 -5.77 -11.68 0.42
N GLU A 97 -5.87 -10.95 -0.70
CA GLU A 97 -5.06 -11.17 -1.90
C GLU A 97 -3.85 -10.25 -1.84
N VAL A 98 -2.66 -10.84 -1.87
CA VAL A 98 -1.39 -10.12 -1.83
C VAL A 98 -1.00 -9.72 -3.25
N ILE A 99 -0.85 -8.42 -3.46
CA ILE A 99 -0.47 -7.83 -4.76
C ILE A 99 1.05 -7.80 -4.91
N LEU A 100 1.71 -7.34 -3.84
CA LEU A 100 3.13 -7.05 -3.84
C LEU A 100 3.74 -7.47 -2.52
N VAL A 101 4.90 -8.11 -2.62
CA VAL A 101 5.77 -8.37 -1.47
C VAL A 101 7.17 -7.95 -1.86
N GLU A 102 7.78 -7.11 -1.03
CA GLU A 102 9.19 -6.76 -1.13
C GLU A 102 9.86 -7.07 0.20
N LEU A 103 10.86 -7.96 0.18
CA LEU A 103 11.76 -8.17 1.31
C LEU A 103 13.08 -7.47 1.01
N GLN A 104 13.51 -6.61 1.93
CA GLN A 104 14.84 -6.01 1.90
C GLN A 104 15.64 -6.43 3.15
N ASN A 105 16.94 -6.63 2.95
CA ASN A 105 17.90 -7.16 3.92
C ASN A 105 17.65 -8.63 4.31
N ARG A 106 18.57 -9.17 5.13
CA ARG A 106 18.60 -10.59 5.49
C ARG A 106 17.65 -10.86 6.66
N LEU A 107 16.65 -11.69 6.42
CA LEU A 107 15.73 -12.18 7.44
C LEU A 107 15.90 -13.69 7.60
N HIS A 108 15.93 -14.18 8.84
CA HIS A 108 15.87 -15.62 9.09
C HIS A 108 14.47 -16.16 8.78
N ILE A 109 14.39 -17.33 8.14
CA ILE A 109 13.12 -17.88 7.61
C ILE A 109 12.06 -18.06 8.69
N ASP A 110 12.47 -18.35 9.93
CA ASP A 110 11.55 -18.54 11.07
C ASP A 110 10.75 -17.27 11.42
N TYR A 111 11.30 -16.08 11.14
CA TYR A 111 10.62 -14.82 11.44
C TYR A 111 9.76 -14.31 10.28
N LEU A 112 9.96 -14.82 9.06
CA LEU A 112 9.18 -14.44 7.89
C LEU A 112 7.66 -14.59 8.08
N PRO A 113 7.12 -15.74 8.54
CA PRO A 113 5.68 -15.89 8.70
C PRO A 113 5.10 -14.92 9.73
N ILE A 114 5.82 -14.68 10.83
CA ILE A 114 5.40 -13.77 11.90
C ILE A 114 5.30 -12.33 11.37
N VAL A 115 6.31 -11.87 10.62
CA VAL A 115 6.34 -10.53 10.03
C VAL A 115 5.25 -10.38 8.97
N MET A 116 5.04 -11.40 8.13
CA MET A 116 3.99 -11.36 7.11
C MET A 116 2.58 -11.31 7.71
N GLU A 117 2.31 -12.07 8.77
CA GLU A 117 1.02 -12.05 9.46
C GLU A 117 0.77 -10.68 10.12
N THR A 118 1.80 -10.13 10.77
CA THR A 118 1.73 -8.78 11.36
C THR A 118 1.49 -7.71 10.29
N ALA A 119 2.17 -7.81 9.14
CA ALA A 119 1.97 -6.91 8.02
C ALA A 119 0.55 -6.98 7.45
N LYS A 120 -0.01 -8.20 7.31
CA LYS A 120 -1.40 -8.39 6.88
C LYS A 120 -2.40 -7.73 7.84
N SER A 121 -2.22 -7.93 9.15
CA SER A 121 -3.10 -7.29 10.15
C SER A 121 -3.05 -5.77 10.06
N THR A 122 -1.85 -5.21 9.92
CA THR A 122 -1.65 -3.77 9.78
C THR A 122 -2.28 -3.24 8.49
N CYS A 123 -2.15 -3.94 7.37
CA CYS A 123 -2.77 -3.53 6.12
C CYS A 123 -4.30 -3.41 6.26
N SER A 124 -4.94 -4.26 7.08
CA SER A 124 -6.37 -4.16 7.39
C SER A 124 -6.68 -2.89 8.16
N ASP A 125 -5.90 -2.58 9.19
CA ASP A 125 -6.10 -1.35 10.00
C ASP A 125 -5.92 -0.08 9.15
N VAL A 126 -4.91 -0.07 8.28
CA VAL A 126 -4.66 1.02 7.33
C VAL A 126 -5.81 1.14 6.34
N TYR A 127 -6.35 0.02 5.86
CA TYR A 127 -7.51 0.03 4.96
C TYR A 127 -8.74 0.64 5.62
N ASP A 128 -9.03 0.31 6.87
CA ASP A 128 -10.17 0.88 7.59
C ASP A 128 -10.03 2.40 7.69
N CYS A 129 -8.82 2.90 7.95
CA CYS A 129 -8.52 4.32 7.95
C CYS A 129 -8.73 4.97 6.57
N LEU A 130 -8.19 4.34 5.51
CA LEU A 130 -8.36 4.82 4.12
C LEU A 130 -9.83 4.83 3.69
N ALA A 131 -10.59 3.80 4.07
CA ALA A 131 -12.01 3.67 3.74
C ALA A 131 -12.84 4.79 4.41
N VAL A 132 -12.56 5.13 5.67
CA VAL A 132 -13.21 6.25 6.36
C VAL A 132 -12.93 7.56 5.64
N VAL A 133 -11.67 7.81 5.26
CA VAL A 133 -11.28 9.04 4.55
C VAL A 133 -11.93 9.11 3.16
N ALA A 134 -11.92 8.02 2.41
CA ALA A 134 -12.55 7.95 1.09
C ALA A 134 -14.06 8.23 1.17
N GLN A 135 -14.75 7.67 2.17
CA GLN A 135 -16.18 7.92 2.39
C GLN A 135 -16.47 9.37 2.81
N GLN A 136 -15.61 9.97 3.62
CA GLN A 136 -15.73 11.38 3.99
C GLN A 136 -15.57 12.28 2.76
N HIS A 137 -14.60 11.98 1.91
CA HIS A 137 -14.37 12.73 0.67
C HIS A 137 -15.58 12.62 -0.28
N LEU A 138 -16.12 11.41 -0.47
CA LEU A 138 -17.32 11.19 -1.28
C LEU A 138 -18.53 11.99 -0.77
N LYS A 139 -18.72 12.08 0.55
CA LYS A 139 -19.80 12.89 1.15
C LYS A 139 -19.61 14.38 0.94
N ALA A 140 -18.36 14.88 1.04
CA ALA A 140 -18.06 16.28 0.80
C ALA A 140 -18.22 16.69 -0.67
N CYS A 141 -17.94 15.78 -1.60
CA CYS A 141 -18.09 15.99 -3.03
C CYS A 141 -19.52 15.79 -3.56
N GLN A 142 -20.47 15.33 -2.74
CA GLN A 142 -21.88 15.35 -3.14
C GLN A 142 -22.31 16.81 -3.32
N PRO A 143 -22.76 17.21 -4.53
CA PRO A 143 -23.18 18.58 -4.75
C PRO A 143 -24.34 18.87 -3.80
N ILE A 144 -24.28 20.04 -3.15
CA ILE A 144 -25.42 20.65 -2.47
C ILE A 144 -26.57 20.58 -3.48
N ALA A 145 -27.57 19.75 -3.20
CA ALA A 145 -28.74 19.63 -4.03
C ALA A 145 -29.32 21.03 -4.26
N ALA A 146 -29.49 21.38 -5.54
CA ALA A 146 -30.08 22.63 -6.00
C ALA A 146 -31.49 22.86 -5.43
#